data_AF-J8TW57-F1
#
_entry.id   AF-J8TW57-F1
#
_cell.length_a   1.000
_cell.length_b   1.000
_cell.length_c   1.000
_cell.angle_alpha   90.00
_cell.angle_beta   90.00
_cell.angle_gamma   90.00
#
_symmetry.space_group_name_H-M   'P 1'
#
loop_
_entity.id
_entity.type
_entity.pdbx_description
1 polymer ?
#
loop_
_entity_poly.entity_id
_entity_poly.type
_entity_poly.pdbx_seq_one_letter_code
_entity_poly.pdbx_strand_id
1 'polypeptide(L)'
;GSPALSFCPLSELSTDGDRAWASEWLETLVGLQGVTVTPDHRNAISKQIALMAQSRGRSLSDFVSGVQMREIKDALHHYTVDGPMGQLLDAEEDGLTLGAFQCFEVEELMNMGERNLVPVLTYLFRRVEKRLTGAPSLIILDEAWLMLGHPLFRDKIREWLKVLRKAN
;
A
#
# COMPACT_ATOMS: atom_id res chain seq x y z
N GLY A 1 -23.69 -12.34 0.17
CA GLY A 1 -22.51 -12.15 -0.68
C GLY A 1 -21.33 -11.95 0.24
N SER A 2 -20.17 -12.53 -0.08
CA SER A 2 -18.94 -12.21 0.65
C SER A 2 -18.71 -10.69 0.56
N PRO A 3 -18.34 -10.01 1.66
CA PRO A 3 -18.02 -8.59 1.59
C PRO A 3 -16.95 -8.36 0.51
N ALA A 4 -17.11 -7.29 -0.28
CA ALA A 4 -16.10 -6.89 -1.23
C ALA A 4 -14.80 -6.62 -0.48
N LEU A 5 -13.68 -7.14 -0.98
CA LEU A 5 -12.39 -6.97 -0.34
C LEU A 5 -11.99 -5.50 -0.37
N SER A 6 -11.75 -4.91 0.79
CA SER A 6 -11.33 -3.52 0.95
C SER A 6 -10.17 -3.44 1.94
N PHE A 7 -9.19 -2.59 1.67
CA PHE A 7 -7.95 -2.50 2.42
C PHE A 7 -7.88 -1.20 3.20
N CYS A 8 -7.21 -1.26 4.36
CA CYS A 8 -6.85 -0.09 5.15
C CYS A 8 -5.32 -0.07 5.31
N PRO A 9 -4.56 0.40 4.30
CA PRO A 9 -3.09 0.32 4.30
C PRO A 9 -2.42 1.06 5.47
N LEU A 10 -3.06 2.10 6.00
CA LEU A 10 -2.56 2.86 7.15
C LEU A 10 -3.11 2.35 8.49
N SER A 11 -3.68 1.13 8.55
CA SER A 11 -4.26 0.53 9.76
C SER A 11 -3.25 0.37 10.90
N GLU A 12 -2.01 0.01 10.57
CA GLU A 12 -0.94 -0.24 11.53
C GLU A 12 0.09 0.88 11.49
N LEU A 13 0.11 1.75 12.52
CA LEU A 13 1.05 2.88 12.66
C LEU A 13 1.74 2.92 14.04
N SER A 14 1.72 1.80 14.77
CA SER A 14 2.19 1.73 16.16
C SER A 14 3.72 1.78 16.28
N THR A 15 4.44 1.17 15.34
CA THR A 15 5.91 1.10 15.36
C THR A 15 6.57 2.13 14.44
N ASP A 16 7.84 2.43 14.67
CA ASP A 16 8.61 3.30 13.76
C ASP A 16 8.74 2.70 12.35
N GLY A 17 8.93 1.37 12.27
CA GLY A 17 9.02 0.68 10.98
C GLY A 17 7.71 0.74 10.19
N ASP A 18 6.57 0.68 10.88
CA ASP A 18 5.26 0.84 10.23
C ASP A 18 5.03 2.25 9.71
N ARG A 19 5.37 3.26 10.52
CA ARG A 19 5.28 4.66 10.09
C ARG A 19 6.21 4.95 8.92
N ALA A 20 7.43 4.41 8.94
CA ALA A 20 8.39 4.56 7.84
C ALA A 20 7.85 3.94 6.54
N TRP A 21 7.34 2.71 6.62
CA TRP A 21 6.73 2.05 5.46
C TRP A 21 5.53 2.83 4.92
N ALA A 22 4.64 3.28 5.80
CA ALA A 22 3.46 4.05 5.42
C ALA A 22 3.84 5.37 4.72
N SER A 23 4.85 6.08 5.23
CA SER A 23 5.37 7.30 4.59
C SER A 23 5.94 7.02 3.20
N GLU A 24 6.81 6.02 3.05
CA GLU A 24 7.40 5.66 1.74
C GLU A 24 6.31 5.21 0.74
N TRP A 25 5.32 4.49 1.23
CA TRP A 25 4.19 4.05 0.42
C TRP A 25 3.38 5.25 -0.07
N LEU A 26 3.04 6.20 0.79
CA LEU A 26 2.37 7.45 0.39
C LEU A 26 3.20 8.29 -0.58
N GLU A 27 4.52 8.38 -0.38
CA GLU A 27 5.43 9.04 -1.34
C GLU A 27 5.35 8.37 -2.72
N THR A 28 5.31 7.03 -2.75
CA THR A 28 5.14 6.26 -3.99
C THR A 28 3.80 6.59 -4.66
N LEU A 29 2.70 6.63 -3.91
CA LEU A 29 1.37 6.96 -4.44
C LEU A 29 1.33 8.37 -5.03
N VAL A 30 1.93 9.35 -4.34
CA VAL A 30 2.05 10.73 -4.83
C VAL A 30 2.88 10.78 -6.12
N GLY A 31 4.01 10.06 -6.17
CA GLY A 31 4.85 9.96 -7.36
C GLY A 31 4.14 9.34 -8.57
N LEU A 32 3.35 8.28 -8.35
CA LEU A 32 2.57 7.61 -9.41
C LEU A 32 1.55 8.56 -10.07
N GLN A 33 1.10 9.58 -9.34
CA GLN A 33 0.16 10.60 -9.83
C GLN A 33 0.87 11.77 -10.52
N GLY A 34 2.19 11.68 -10.72
CA GLY A 34 2.99 12.64 -11.47
C GLY A 34 3.54 13.80 -10.63
N VAL A 35 3.39 13.75 -9.31
CA VAL A 35 3.95 14.77 -8.40
C VAL A 35 5.37 14.38 -8.00
N THR A 36 6.34 15.26 -8.28
CA THR A 36 7.72 15.08 -7.81
C THR A 36 7.77 15.26 -6.29
N VAL A 37 8.12 14.22 -5.56
CA VAL A 37 8.21 14.26 -4.10
C VAL A 37 9.43 15.07 -3.66
N THR A 38 9.18 16.17 -2.93
CA THR A 38 10.20 17.08 -2.39
C THR A 38 10.42 16.80 -0.90
N PRO A 39 11.49 17.33 -0.28
CA PRO A 39 11.66 17.24 1.18
C PRO A 39 10.46 17.76 1.97
N ASP A 40 9.80 18.82 1.50
CA ASP A 40 8.61 19.38 2.15
C ASP A 40 7.41 18.41 2.10
N HIS A 41 7.23 17.71 0.96
CA HIS A 41 6.25 16.63 0.86
C HIS A 41 6.52 15.53 1.88
N ARG A 42 7.77 15.07 2.01
CA ARG A 42 8.14 14.03 2.99
C ARG A 42 7.89 14.46 4.42
N ASN A 43 8.21 15.72 4.74
CA ASN A 43 7.95 16.31 6.06
C ASN A 43 6.45 16.36 6.37
N ALA A 44 5.63 16.79 5.40
CA ALA A 44 4.18 16.85 5.55
C ALA A 44 3.55 15.45 5.74
N ILE A 45 3.99 14.46 4.95
CA ILE A 45 3.56 13.07 5.06
C ILE A 45 3.93 12.51 6.44
N SER A 46 5.21 12.61 6.82
CA SER A 46 5.71 12.08 8.10
C SER A 46 5.00 12.72 9.30
N LYS A 47 4.76 14.04 9.26
CA LYS A 47 4.01 14.75 10.29
C LYS A 47 2.57 14.23 10.40
N GLN A 48 1.88 14.06 9.28
CA GLN A 48 0.51 13.58 9.29
C GLN A 48 0.41 12.13 9.76
N ILE A 49 1.33 11.26 9.35
CA ILE A 49 1.42 9.89 9.86
C ILE A 49 1.61 9.85 11.38
N ALA A 50 2.47 10.72 11.93
CA ALA A 50 2.69 10.82 13.37
C ALA A 50 1.45 11.29 14.15
N LEU A 51 0.64 12.17 13.55
CA LEU A 51 -0.66 12.58 14.11
C LEU A 51 -1.68 11.45 14.02
N MET A 52 -1.77 10.78 12.87
CA MET A 52 -2.67 9.65 12.68
C MET A 52 -2.40 8.54 13.68
N ALA A 53 -1.13 8.21 13.94
CA ALA A 53 -0.74 7.20 14.93
C ALA A 53 -1.35 7.43 16.34
N GLN A 54 -1.71 8.66 16.68
CA GLN A 54 -2.34 9.05 17.95
C GLN A 54 -3.86 9.23 17.86
N SER A 55 -4.44 9.15 16.67
CA SER A 55 -5.88 9.28 16.40
C SER A 55 -6.53 7.91 16.14
N ARG A 56 -7.85 7.89 15.92
CA ARG A 56 -8.59 6.69 15.47
C ARG A 56 -8.63 6.52 13.95
N GLY A 57 -8.57 7.61 13.19
CA GLY A 57 -8.69 7.57 11.72
C GLY A 57 -7.50 6.89 11.06
N ARG A 58 -7.77 5.95 10.16
CA ARG A 58 -6.78 5.07 9.52
C ARG A 58 -6.97 4.96 8.00
N SER A 59 -8.00 5.57 7.43
CA SER A 59 -8.23 5.57 5.99
C SER A 59 -7.28 6.55 5.27
N LEU A 60 -7.17 6.45 3.94
CA LEU A 60 -6.50 7.45 3.12
C LEU A 60 -7.26 8.77 3.13
N SER A 61 -8.58 8.76 3.21
CA SER A 61 -9.42 9.94 3.42
C SER A 61 -9.06 10.66 4.72
N ASP A 62 -8.85 9.92 5.82
CA ASP A 62 -8.38 10.48 7.08
C ASP A 62 -7.02 11.16 6.91
N PHE A 63 -6.09 10.50 6.20
CA PHE A 63 -4.78 11.09 5.88
C PHE A 63 -4.91 12.40 5.09
N VAL A 64 -5.68 12.37 3.99
CA VAL A 64 -5.89 13.51 3.08
C VAL A 64 -6.60 14.67 3.78
N SER A 65 -7.51 14.38 4.71
CA SER A 65 -8.20 15.39 5.50
C SER A 65 -7.22 16.23 6.34
N GLY A 66 -6.24 15.57 6.99
CA GLY A 66 -5.35 16.22 7.95
C GLY A 66 -4.02 16.73 7.37
N VAL A 67 -3.51 16.16 6.29
CA VAL A 67 -2.31 16.71 5.61
C VAL A 67 -2.58 18.14 5.16
N GLN A 68 -1.60 19.03 5.21
CA GLN A 68 -1.82 20.46 4.91
C GLN A 68 -1.48 20.84 3.48
N MET A 69 -0.66 20.03 2.79
CA MET A 69 -0.20 20.33 1.43
C MET A 69 -1.22 19.90 0.39
N ARG A 70 -1.69 20.86 -0.40
CA ARG A 70 -2.71 20.63 -1.44
C ARG A 70 -2.24 19.66 -2.52
N GLU A 71 -0.98 19.73 -2.94
CA GLU A 71 -0.42 18.83 -3.97
C GLU A 71 -0.49 17.35 -3.54
N ILE A 72 -0.27 17.06 -2.25
CA ILE A 72 -0.43 15.71 -1.71
C ILE A 72 -1.91 15.30 -1.70
N LYS A 73 -2.82 16.21 -1.32
CA LYS A 73 -4.27 15.93 -1.34
C LYS A 73 -4.76 15.60 -2.74
N ASP A 74 -4.41 16.45 -3.70
CA ASP A 74 -4.85 16.32 -5.09
C ASP A 74 -4.29 15.04 -5.70
N ALA A 75 -3.03 14.68 -5.41
CA ALA A 75 -2.46 13.40 -5.83
C ALA A 75 -3.16 12.20 -5.19
N LEU A 76 -3.38 12.22 -3.87
CA LEU A 76 -3.95 11.08 -3.16
C LEU A 76 -5.46 10.92 -3.34
N HIS A 77 -6.17 11.93 -3.84
CA HIS A 77 -7.61 11.87 -4.15
C HIS A 77 -7.97 10.65 -5.01
N HIS A 78 -7.08 10.20 -5.92
CA HIS A 78 -7.33 9.00 -6.73
C HIS A 78 -7.60 7.74 -5.88
N TYR A 79 -7.04 7.69 -4.68
CA TYR A 79 -7.07 6.55 -3.76
C TYR A 79 -8.02 6.74 -2.56
N THR A 80 -8.70 7.88 -2.45
CA THR A 80 -9.72 8.11 -1.42
C THR A 80 -11.09 7.61 -1.88
N VAL A 81 -12.08 7.58 -0.99
CA VAL A 81 -13.47 7.13 -1.21
C VAL A 81 -14.14 7.84 -2.38
N ASP A 82 -13.78 9.10 -2.64
CA ASP A 82 -14.26 9.91 -3.76
C ASP A 82 -13.50 9.64 -5.08
N GLY A 83 -12.45 8.82 -5.03
CA GLY A 83 -11.58 8.46 -6.13
C GLY A 83 -11.82 7.06 -6.71
N PRO A 84 -11.28 6.78 -7.90
CA PRO A 84 -11.49 5.50 -8.59
C PRO A 84 -11.04 4.26 -7.82
N MET A 85 -10.04 4.39 -6.92
CA MET A 85 -9.51 3.28 -6.12
C MET A 85 -10.01 3.25 -4.68
N GLY A 86 -10.90 4.17 -4.30
CA GLY A 86 -11.38 4.32 -2.92
C GLY A 86 -12.04 3.07 -2.36
N GLN A 87 -12.88 2.41 -3.16
CA GLN A 87 -13.55 1.17 -2.73
C GLN A 87 -12.59 0.06 -2.32
N LEU A 88 -11.36 0.06 -2.87
CA LEU A 88 -10.35 -0.95 -2.59
C LEU A 88 -9.33 -0.52 -1.53
N LEU A 89 -8.92 0.75 -1.48
CA LEU A 89 -7.78 1.20 -0.67
C LEU A 89 -8.13 2.15 0.49
N ASP A 90 -9.39 2.60 0.59
CA ASP A 90 -9.80 3.62 1.55
C ASP A 90 -10.74 3.11 2.66
N ALA A 91 -10.59 1.85 3.04
CA ALA A 91 -11.40 1.31 4.14
C ALA A 91 -10.95 1.91 5.48
N GLU A 92 -11.89 2.05 6.42
CA GLU A 92 -11.59 2.42 7.82
C GLU A 92 -10.99 1.25 8.60
N GLU A 93 -11.38 0.02 8.24
CA GLU A 93 -10.87 -1.23 8.80
C GLU A 93 -10.29 -2.11 7.70
N ASP A 94 -9.24 -2.85 8.05
CA ASP A 94 -8.56 -3.72 7.11
C ASP A 94 -9.36 -5.01 6.89
N GLY A 95 -9.98 -5.14 5.72
CA GLY A 95 -10.74 -6.32 5.33
C GLY A 95 -9.88 -7.52 4.96
N LEU A 96 -8.54 -7.38 4.94
CA LEU A 96 -7.65 -8.48 4.60
C LEU A 96 -7.36 -9.37 5.80
N THR A 97 -8.11 -10.47 5.88
CA THR A 97 -7.81 -11.60 6.77
C THR A 97 -6.94 -12.62 6.06
N LEU A 98 -5.65 -12.68 6.40
CA LEU A 98 -4.78 -13.73 5.85
C LEU A 98 -5.13 -15.10 6.47
N GLY A 99 -5.35 -16.13 5.65
CA GLY A 99 -5.58 -17.52 6.07
C GLY A 99 -4.33 -18.40 5.96
N ALA A 100 -4.44 -19.70 6.23
CA ALA A 100 -3.37 -20.66 5.89
C ALA A 100 -3.19 -20.83 4.37
N PHE A 101 -4.24 -20.51 3.61
CA PHE A 101 -4.25 -20.44 2.16
C PHE A 101 -4.98 -19.16 1.74
N GLN A 102 -4.38 -18.40 0.84
CA GLN A 102 -4.95 -17.15 0.32
C GLN A 102 -4.58 -17.01 -1.16
N CYS A 103 -5.55 -16.60 -1.96
CA CYS A 103 -5.37 -16.26 -3.37
C CYS A 103 -5.83 -14.82 -3.61
N PHE A 104 -5.12 -14.10 -4.46
CA PHE A 104 -5.48 -12.77 -4.93
C PHE A 104 -5.49 -12.77 -6.45
N GLU A 105 -6.63 -12.45 -7.02
CA GLU A 105 -6.75 -12.23 -8.46
C GLU A 105 -6.33 -10.78 -8.75
N VAL A 106 -5.29 -10.63 -9.57
CA VAL A 106 -4.69 -9.32 -9.87
C VAL A 106 -4.71 -9.00 -11.37
N GLU A 107 -5.29 -9.87 -12.21
CA GLU A 107 -5.34 -9.68 -13.66
C GLU A 107 -6.08 -8.40 -14.04
N GLU A 108 -7.28 -8.18 -13.47
CA GLU A 108 -8.02 -6.94 -13.69
C GLU A 108 -7.22 -5.71 -13.24
N LEU A 109 -6.55 -5.79 -12.07
CA LEU A 109 -5.68 -4.72 -11.57
C LEU A 109 -4.49 -4.45 -12.49
N MET A 110 -3.91 -5.49 -13.12
CA MET A 110 -2.80 -5.35 -14.05
C MET A 110 -3.23 -4.57 -15.30
N ASN A 111 -4.46 -4.76 -15.75
CA ASN A 111 -5.04 -4.04 -16.89
C ASN A 111 -5.41 -2.58 -16.56
N MET A 112 -5.52 -2.23 -15.27
CA MET A 112 -5.83 -0.87 -14.81
C MET A 112 -4.61 0.07 -14.77
N GLY A 113 -3.40 -0.43 -15.02
CA GLY A 113 -2.17 0.37 -15.12
C GLY A 113 -1.48 0.65 -13.78
N GLU A 114 -0.27 1.23 -13.85
CA GLU A 114 0.67 1.28 -12.71
C GLU A 114 0.10 2.01 -11.48
N ARG A 115 -0.67 3.07 -11.72
CA ARG A 115 -1.31 3.88 -10.67
C ARG A 115 -2.26 3.06 -9.80
N ASN A 116 -2.88 2.02 -10.35
CA ASN A 116 -3.84 1.18 -9.63
C ASN A 116 -3.16 -0.06 -9.06
N LEU A 117 -2.29 -0.68 -9.87
CA LEU A 117 -1.63 -1.94 -9.53
C LEU A 117 -0.61 -1.78 -8.39
N VAL A 118 0.28 -0.80 -8.47
CA VAL A 118 1.42 -0.67 -7.56
C VAL A 118 1.00 -0.46 -6.11
N PRO A 119 0.03 0.43 -5.78
CA PRO A 119 -0.46 0.61 -4.41
C PRO A 119 -0.99 -0.67 -3.79
N VAL A 120 -1.79 -1.44 -4.54
CA VAL A 120 -2.40 -2.69 -4.06
C VAL A 120 -1.32 -3.75 -3.82
N LEU A 121 -0.46 -4.00 -4.81
CA LEU A 121 0.55 -5.06 -4.69
C LEU A 121 1.57 -4.78 -3.58
N THR A 122 2.03 -3.54 -3.46
CA THR A 122 2.99 -3.18 -2.41
C THR A 122 2.38 -3.30 -1.01
N TYR A 123 1.09 -2.99 -0.86
CA TYR A 123 0.35 -3.26 0.38
C TYR A 123 0.18 -4.76 0.64
N LEU A 124 -0.22 -5.57 -0.35
CA LEU A 124 -0.33 -7.02 -0.19
C LEU A 124 1.01 -7.65 0.24
N PHE A 125 2.13 -7.22 -0.37
CA PHE A 125 3.46 -7.67 0.04
C PHE A 125 3.80 -7.29 1.47
N ARG A 126 3.42 -6.10 1.93
CA ARG A 126 3.59 -5.69 3.33
C ARG A 126 2.81 -6.62 4.27
N ARG A 127 1.58 -6.98 3.92
CA ARG A 127 0.74 -7.88 4.72
C ARG A 127 1.33 -9.29 4.79
N VAL A 128 1.85 -9.80 3.66
CA VAL A 128 2.57 -11.08 3.63
C VAL A 128 3.82 -11.03 4.49
N GLU A 129 4.66 -10.01 4.32
CA GLU A 129 5.91 -9.84 5.10
C GLU A 129 5.65 -9.85 6.61
N LYS A 130 4.65 -9.08 7.08
CA LYS A 130 4.25 -9.05 8.50
C LYS A 130 3.79 -10.39 9.05
N ARG A 131 3.36 -11.30 8.18
CA ARG A 131 2.88 -12.61 8.58
C ARG A 131 3.96 -13.69 8.63
N LEU A 132 5.12 -13.44 8.04
CA LEU A 132 6.20 -14.40 8.02
C LEU A 132 6.88 -14.42 9.39
N THR A 133 6.61 -15.48 10.14
CA THR A 133 7.09 -15.69 11.52
C THR A 133 8.32 -16.60 11.57
N GLY A 134 8.93 -16.92 10.42
CA GLY A 134 9.97 -17.96 10.28
C GLY A 134 9.44 -19.37 10.05
N ALA A 135 8.11 -19.56 10.07
CA ALA A 135 7.50 -20.83 9.67
C ALA A 135 7.59 -21.02 8.14
N PRO A 136 7.79 -22.25 7.64
CA PRO A 136 7.84 -22.54 6.21
C PRO A 136 6.61 -21.98 5.50
N SER A 137 6.85 -21.04 4.59
CA SER A 137 5.80 -20.35 3.85
C SER A 137 6.05 -20.49 2.35
N LEU A 138 5.00 -20.85 1.60
CA LEU A 138 5.04 -20.95 0.14
C LEU A 138 4.25 -19.78 -0.45
N ILE A 139 4.91 -19.01 -1.32
CA ILE A 139 4.26 -17.94 -2.07
C ILE A 139 4.34 -18.27 -3.55
N ILE A 140 3.17 -18.38 -4.18
CA ILE A 140 3.04 -18.66 -5.61
C ILE A 140 2.61 -17.37 -6.28
N LEU A 141 3.40 -16.93 -7.27
CA LEU A 141 3.07 -15.82 -8.14
C LEU A 141 2.68 -16.42 -9.49
N ASP A 142 1.38 -16.50 -9.75
CA ASP A 142 0.92 -16.84 -11.08
C ASP A 142 1.19 -15.67 -12.03
N GLU A 143 1.51 -15.98 -13.28
CA GLU A 143 1.87 -15.00 -14.31
C GLU A 143 2.99 -13.99 -13.92
N ALA A 144 3.98 -14.44 -13.14
CA ALA A 144 5.10 -13.62 -12.70
C ALA A 144 5.87 -12.92 -13.85
N TRP A 145 5.77 -13.42 -15.08
CA TRP A 145 6.33 -12.79 -16.28
C TRP A 145 5.68 -11.44 -16.64
N LEU A 146 4.35 -11.29 -16.51
CA LEU A 146 3.66 -10.00 -16.72
C LEU A 146 4.14 -8.97 -15.69
N MET A 147 4.20 -9.42 -14.45
CA MET A 147 4.73 -8.70 -13.33
C MET A 147 6.19 -8.22 -13.56
N LEU A 148 7.07 -9.13 -13.99
CA LEU A 148 8.47 -8.82 -14.26
C LEU A 148 8.68 -7.95 -15.51
N GLY A 149 7.71 -7.92 -16.43
CA GLY A 149 7.71 -7.05 -17.60
C GLY A 149 7.54 -5.57 -17.25
N HIS A 150 6.90 -5.26 -16.12
CA HIS A 150 6.67 -3.90 -15.66
C HIS A 150 7.88 -3.34 -14.89
N PRO A 151 8.61 -2.32 -15.38
CA PRO A 151 9.91 -1.92 -14.83
C PRO A 151 9.90 -1.61 -13.35
N LEU A 152 8.91 -0.82 -12.89
CA LEU A 152 8.76 -0.43 -11.49
C LEU A 152 8.44 -1.64 -10.60
N PHE A 153 7.69 -2.60 -11.14
CA PHE A 153 7.25 -3.76 -10.36
C PHE A 153 8.33 -4.83 -10.26
N ARG A 154 9.09 -5.04 -11.33
CA ARG A 154 10.29 -5.88 -11.32
C ARG A 154 11.23 -5.49 -10.18
N ASP A 155 11.46 -4.20 -9.97
CA ASP A 155 12.37 -3.73 -8.93
C ASP A 155 11.77 -3.96 -7.52
N LYS A 156 10.46 -3.76 -7.35
CA LYS A 156 9.74 -4.04 -6.10
C LYS A 156 9.72 -5.55 -5.76
N ILE A 157 9.42 -6.44 -6.73
CA ILE A 157 9.51 -7.90 -6.52
C ILE A 157 10.94 -8.30 -6.15
N ARG A 158 11.95 -7.79 -6.88
CA ARG A 158 13.34 -8.15 -6.61
C ARG A 158 13.74 -7.77 -5.19
N GLU A 159 13.32 -6.60 -4.71
CA GLU A 159 13.62 -6.19 -3.34
C GLU A 159 12.89 -7.06 -2.33
N TRP A 160 11.60 -7.33 -2.56
CA TRP A 160 10.80 -8.19 -1.70
C TRP A 160 11.38 -9.60 -1.58
N LEU A 161 11.78 -10.24 -2.70
CA LEU A 161 12.44 -11.55 -2.69
C LEU A 161 13.73 -11.58 -1.86
N LYS A 162 14.49 -10.47 -1.82
CA LYS A 162 15.68 -10.37 -0.95
C LYS A 162 15.31 -10.33 0.53
N VAL A 163 14.24 -9.62 0.87
CA VAL A 163 13.74 -9.51 2.25
C VAL A 163 13.18 -10.85 2.73
N LEU A 164 12.39 -11.54 1.90
CA LEU A 164 11.86 -12.87 2.19
C LEU A 164 12.94 -13.88 2.54
N ARG A 165 14.08 -13.85 1.84
CA ARG A 165 15.22 -14.75 2.12
C ARG A 165 15.78 -14.58 3.53
N LYS A 166 15.56 -13.44 4.19
CA LYS A 166 16.01 -13.20 5.57
C LYS A 166 14.98 -13.63 6.61
N ALA A 167 13.72 -13.80 6.21
CA ALA A 167 12.58 -14.09 7.08
C ALA A 167 12.17 -15.59 7.07
N ASN A 168 12.67 -16.36 6.10
CA ASN A 168 12.70 -17.83 6.08
C ASN A 168 14.06 -18.35 6.54
#